data_AF-A0A920VW71-F1
#
_entry.id   AF-A0A920VW71-F1
#
_cell.length_a   1.000
_cell.length_b   1.000
_cell.length_c   1.000
_cell.angle_alpha   90.00
_cell.angle_beta   90.00
_cell.angle_gamma   90.00
#
_symmetry.space_group_name_H-M   'P 1'
#
loop_
_entity.id
_entity.type
_entity.pdbx_description
1 polymer ?
#
loop_
_entity_poly.entity_id
_entity_poly.type
_entity_poly.pdbx_seq_one_letter_code
_entity_poly.pdbx_strand_id
1 'polypeptide(L)'
;MSEDTELEMGRNYYSQILQSQSVYDDSRIQNYVQSIGDSLAKTSHRSNLIYRFTVLDSPEVNAFALPGGYIFINRGLMAYLSTEEELAAVLGHEIGHVTARHSVRQISQAQLLNIVSYAVASKAGSAAGDLPNIASGALVAGYGRDRETSS
;
A
#
# COMPACT_ATOMS: atom_id res chain seq x y z
N MET A 1 -4.83 -7.66 14.41
CA MET A 1 -5.50 -8.07 13.16
C MET A 1 -5.00 -9.46 12.77
N SER A 2 -5.88 -10.41 12.43
CA SER A 2 -5.49 -11.74 11.98
C SER A 2 -4.89 -11.69 10.55
N GLU A 3 -4.31 -12.79 10.09
CA GLU A 3 -3.80 -12.89 8.71
C GLU A 3 -4.94 -12.99 7.69
N ASP A 4 -6.01 -13.74 7.97
CA ASP A 4 -7.16 -13.83 7.07
C ASP A 4 -7.80 -12.46 6.81
N THR A 5 -7.97 -11.66 7.87
CA THR A 5 -8.47 -10.27 7.74
C THR A 5 -7.51 -9.40 6.94
N GLU A 6 -6.20 -9.62 7.04
CA GLU A 6 -5.21 -8.90 6.22
C GLU A 6 -5.38 -9.22 4.74
N LEU A 7 -5.50 -10.50 4.40
CA LEU A 7 -5.63 -10.94 3.03
C LEU A 7 -6.95 -10.46 2.41
N GLU A 8 -8.03 -10.49 3.18
CA GLU A 8 -9.33 -9.97 2.75
C GLU A 8 -9.29 -8.45 2.53
N MET A 9 -8.71 -7.72 3.46
CA MET A 9 -8.52 -6.27 3.33
C MET A 9 -7.67 -5.92 2.10
N GLY A 10 -6.58 -6.66 1.87
CA GLY A 10 -5.73 -6.53 0.69
C GLY A 10 -6.52 -6.70 -0.61
N ARG A 11 -7.33 -7.76 -0.71
CA ARG A 11 -8.21 -8.01 -1.87
C ARG A 11 -9.19 -6.86 -2.12
N ASN A 12 -9.82 -6.36 -1.06
CA ASN A 12 -10.80 -5.28 -1.17
C ASN A 12 -10.16 -3.98 -1.66
N TYR A 13 -9.01 -3.59 -1.10
CA TYR A 13 -8.30 -2.39 -1.55
C TYR A 13 -7.71 -2.55 -2.95
N TYR A 14 -7.21 -3.73 -3.30
CA TYR A 14 -6.76 -4.01 -4.65
C TYR A 14 -7.87 -3.74 -5.68
N SER A 15 -9.09 -4.24 -5.43
CA SER A 15 -10.24 -3.98 -6.30
C SER A 15 -10.59 -2.49 -6.39
N GLN A 16 -10.48 -1.73 -5.30
CA GLN A 16 -10.77 -0.29 -5.30
C GLN A 16 -9.71 0.51 -6.08
N ILE A 17 -8.44 0.12 -5.99
CA ILE A 17 -7.36 0.73 -6.79
C ILE A 17 -7.62 0.48 -8.27
N LEU A 18 -7.93 -0.76 -8.68
CA LEU A 18 -8.21 -1.06 -10.10
C LEU A 18 -9.47 -0.37 -10.65
N GLN A 19 -10.39 0.07 -9.80
CA GLN A 19 -11.56 0.86 -10.21
C GLN A 19 -11.23 2.35 -10.39
N SER A 20 -10.18 2.84 -9.74
CA SER A 20 -9.83 4.27 -9.72
C SER A 20 -8.58 4.60 -10.53
N GLN A 21 -7.72 3.61 -10.80
CA GLN A 21 -6.48 3.76 -11.52
C GLN A 21 -6.37 2.73 -12.64
N SER A 22 -5.91 3.18 -13.81
CA SER A 22 -5.69 2.32 -14.97
C SER A 22 -4.43 1.49 -14.80
N VAL A 23 -4.51 0.21 -15.13
CA VAL A 23 -3.33 -0.65 -15.30
C VAL A 23 -2.63 -0.26 -16.59
N TYR A 24 -1.29 -0.25 -16.58
CA TYR A 24 -0.51 0.02 -17.77
C TYR A 24 -0.55 -1.18 -18.72
N ASP A 25 -1.05 -0.96 -19.93
CA ASP A 25 -1.29 -1.99 -20.94
C ASP A 25 0.00 -2.36 -21.72
N ASP A 26 1.00 -2.89 -21.02
CA ASP A 26 2.15 -3.57 -21.63
C ASP A 26 2.47 -4.86 -20.85
N SER A 27 2.06 -5.99 -21.44
CA SER A 27 2.26 -7.32 -20.85
C SER A 27 3.74 -7.69 -20.66
N ARG A 28 4.66 -7.16 -21.47
CA ARG A 28 6.11 -7.45 -21.33
C ARG A 28 6.63 -6.76 -20.09
N ILE A 29 6.30 -5.49 -19.90
CA ILE A 29 6.69 -4.72 -18.72
C ILE A 29 6.06 -5.33 -17.46
N GLN A 30 4.76 -5.65 -17.51
CA GLN A 30 4.07 -6.29 -16.39
C GLN A 30 4.70 -7.63 -15.99
N ASN A 31 5.05 -8.47 -16.97
CA ASN A 31 5.71 -9.76 -16.71
C ASN A 31 7.14 -9.58 -16.17
N TYR A 32 7.86 -8.57 -16.66
CA TYR A 32 9.22 -8.28 -16.20
C TYR A 32 9.25 -7.79 -14.75
N VAL A 33 8.36 -6.87 -14.38
CA VAL A 33 8.22 -6.42 -12.99
C VAL A 33 7.83 -7.59 -12.07
N GLN A 34 6.88 -8.43 -12.52
CA GLN A 34 6.47 -9.61 -11.75
C GLN A 34 7.63 -10.60 -11.57
N SER A 35 8.45 -10.86 -12.60
CA SER A 35 9.54 -11.84 -12.51
C SER A 35 10.65 -11.42 -11.53
N ILE A 36 11.03 -10.13 -11.54
CA ILE A 36 11.98 -9.57 -10.58
C ILE A 36 11.39 -9.65 -9.18
N GLY A 37 10.14 -9.18 -9.03
CA GLY A 37 9.43 -9.20 -7.76
C GLY A 37 9.31 -10.60 -7.16
N ASP A 38 9.00 -11.61 -7.96
CA ASP A 38 8.92 -13.01 -7.53
C ASP A 38 10.28 -13.55 -7.08
N SER A 39 11.36 -13.18 -7.77
CA SER A 39 12.72 -13.56 -7.38
C SER A 39 13.07 -13.01 -5.99
N LEU A 40 12.76 -11.74 -5.75
CA LEU A 40 12.98 -11.07 -4.46
C LEU A 40 12.10 -11.65 -3.35
N ALA A 41 10.80 -11.81 -3.63
CA ALA A 41 9.80 -12.27 -2.66
C ALA A 41 10.12 -13.65 -2.08
N LYS A 42 10.72 -14.56 -2.88
CA LYS A 42 11.16 -15.89 -2.41
C LYS A 42 12.18 -15.83 -1.28
N THR A 43 12.97 -14.76 -1.21
CA THR A 43 14.00 -14.57 -0.18
C THR A 43 13.50 -13.75 1.02
N SER A 44 12.25 -13.28 0.98
CA SER A 44 11.65 -12.49 2.06
C SER A 44 11.23 -13.34 3.27
N HIS A 45 11.02 -12.70 4.41
CA HIS A 45 10.52 -13.37 5.62
C HIS A 45 9.03 -13.78 5.54
N ARG A 46 8.31 -13.42 4.46
CA ARG A 46 6.93 -13.85 4.17
C ARG A 46 6.81 -14.49 2.78
N SER A 47 7.76 -15.35 2.43
CA SER A 47 7.82 -16.06 1.14
C SER A 47 6.62 -16.96 0.84
N ASN A 48 5.78 -17.26 1.83
CA ASN A 48 4.53 -18.00 1.69
C ASN A 48 3.35 -17.15 1.17
N LEU A 49 3.49 -15.82 1.15
CA LEU A 49 2.48 -14.93 0.55
C LEU A 49 2.54 -14.99 -0.98
N ILE A 50 1.38 -14.82 -1.61
CA ILE A 50 1.31 -14.65 -3.06
C ILE A 50 1.44 -13.16 -3.38
N TYR A 51 2.62 -12.77 -3.83
CA TYR A 51 2.89 -11.39 -4.24
C TYR A 51 2.32 -11.09 -5.62
N ARG A 52 1.71 -9.93 -5.77
CA ARG A 52 1.15 -9.42 -7.04
C ARG A 52 1.69 -8.04 -7.28
N PHE A 53 2.55 -7.91 -8.28
CA PHE A 53 3.07 -6.62 -8.70
C PHE A 53 2.18 -6.10 -9.82
N THR A 54 1.72 -4.86 -9.74
CA THR A 54 0.86 -4.25 -10.77
C THR A 54 1.46 -2.93 -11.21
N VAL A 55 1.66 -2.77 -12.52
CA VAL A 55 2.12 -1.50 -13.10
C VAL A 55 0.92 -0.60 -13.40
N LEU A 56 0.89 0.59 -12.82
CA LEU A 56 -0.19 1.55 -13.01
C LEU A 56 0.20 2.58 -14.09
N ASP A 57 -0.75 2.94 -14.95
CA ASP A 57 -0.58 4.01 -15.92
C ASP A 57 -0.77 5.38 -15.24
N SER A 58 0.22 5.74 -14.43
CA SER A 58 0.30 7.03 -13.75
C SER A 58 1.67 7.65 -14.01
N PRO A 59 1.75 8.96 -14.31
CA PRO A 59 3.01 9.68 -14.48
C PRO A 59 3.70 10.00 -13.15
N GLU A 60 3.07 9.71 -12.02
CA GLU A 60 3.66 9.97 -10.70
C GLU A 60 4.88 9.07 -10.42
N VAL A 61 5.85 9.62 -9.70
CA VAL A 61 7.05 8.92 -9.26
C VAL A 61 6.76 8.25 -7.92
N ASN A 62 6.06 7.12 -7.95
CA ASN A 62 5.61 6.43 -6.74
C ASN A 62 5.55 4.90 -6.91
N ALA A 63 5.72 4.21 -5.79
CA ALA A 63 5.40 2.79 -5.58
C ALA A 63 4.81 2.61 -4.17
N PHE A 64 3.97 1.60 -3.98
CA PHE A 64 3.37 1.34 -2.68
C PHE A 64 2.86 -0.10 -2.53
N ALA A 65 2.90 -0.58 -1.30
CA ALA A 65 2.36 -1.88 -0.91
C ALA A 65 1.03 -1.79 -0.13
N LEU A 66 0.13 -2.70 -0.45
CA LEU A 66 -1.08 -2.98 0.33
C LEU A 66 -0.91 -4.26 1.17
N PRO A 67 -1.75 -4.45 2.20
CA PRO A 67 -1.79 -5.70 2.96
C PRO A 67 -1.95 -6.94 2.05
N GLY A 68 -1.36 -8.07 2.44
CA GLY A 68 -1.54 -9.34 1.72
C GLY A 68 -0.74 -9.50 0.43
N GLY A 69 0.30 -8.69 0.19
CA GLY A 69 1.27 -8.92 -0.88
C GLY A 69 0.96 -8.24 -2.22
N TYR A 70 0.05 -7.26 -2.24
CA TYR A 70 -0.18 -6.45 -3.43
C TYR A 70 0.78 -5.26 -3.45
N ILE A 71 1.54 -5.11 -4.52
CA ILE A 71 2.53 -4.04 -4.69
C ILE A 71 2.23 -3.35 -6.02
N PHE A 72 2.21 -2.01 -5.99
CA PHE A 72 1.97 -1.19 -7.16
C PHE A 72 3.20 -0.35 -7.46
N ILE A 73 3.48 -0.20 -8.75
CA ILE A 73 4.51 0.70 -9.26
C ILE A 73 3.92 1.56 -10.37
N ASN A 74 4.15 2.86 -10.30
CA ASN A 74 3.66 3.78 -11.32
C ASN A 74 4.64 3.84 -12.50
N ARG A 75 4.11 3.90 -13.73
CA ARG A 75 4.91 4.09 -14.95
C ARG A 75 5.86 5.30 -14.84
N GLY A 76 5.42 6.37 -14.19
CA GLY A 76 6.22 7.56 -13.91
C GLY A 76 7.52 7.22 -13.20
N LEU A 77 7.47 6.44 -12.11
CA LEU A 77 8.67 5.98 -11.42
C LEU A 77 9.58 5.16 -12.31
N MET A 78 9.02 4.24 -13.11
CA MET A 78 9.81 3.40 -14.00
C MET A 78 10.63 4.19 -15.02
N ALA A 79 10.15 5.37 -15.44
CA ALA A 79 10.86 6.25 -16.35
C ALA A 79 12.13 6.89 -15.74
N TYR A 80 12.27 6.88 -14.41
CA TYR A 80 13.45 7.37 -13.70
C TYR A 80 14.45 6.26 -13.34
N LEU A 81 14.05 4.99 -13.44
CA LEU A 81 14.92 3.86 -13.16
C LEU A 81 15.77 3.58 -14.39
N SER A 82 17.08 3.62 -14.21
CA SER A 82 18.07 3.42 -15.26
C SER A 82 18.57 1.97 -15.34
N THR A 83 18.35 1.18 -14.28
CA THR A 83 18.88 -0.19 -14.17
C THR A 83 17.87 -1.15 -13.53
N GLU A 84 18.09 -2.45 -13.75
CA GLU A 84 17.30 -3.51 -13.11
C GLU A 84 17.51 -3.50 -11.58
N GLU A 85 18.73 -3.17 -11.14
CA GLU A 85 19.08 -3.09 -9.72
C GLU A 85 18.30 -2.00 -8.99
N GLU A 86 18.06 -0.85 -9.63
CA GLU A 86 17.24 0.21 -9.07
C GLU A 86 15.76 -0.19 -8.97
N LEU A 87 15.23 -0.88 -9.98
CA LEU A 87 13.89 -1.47 -9.91
C LEU A 87 13.80 -2.52 -8.79
N ALA A 88 14.78 -3.41 -8.70
CA ALA A 88 14.85 -4.43 -7.66
C ALA A 88 14.94 -3.81 -6.26
N ALA A 89 15.69 -2.72 -6.10
CA ALA A 89 15.78 -1.98 -4.84
C ALA A 89 14.42 -1.41 -4.41
N VAL A 90 13.67 -0.78 -5.33
CA VAL A 90 12.32 -0.27 -5.05
C VAL A 90 11.37 -1.42 -4.70
N LEU A 91 11.33 -2.49 -5.49
CA LEU A 91 10.45 -3.63 -5.21
C LEU A 91 10.82 -4.32 -3.89
N GLY A 92 12.11 -4.46 -3.59
CA GLY A 92 12.61 -5.00 -2.34
C GLY A 92 12.20 -4.17 -1.13
N HIS A 93 12.25 -2.84 -1.25
CA HIS A 93 11.76 -1.92 -0.22
C HIS A 93 10.27 -2.13 0.08
N GLU A 94 9.43 -2.22 -0.97
CA GLU A 94 7.98 -2.45 -0.81
C GLU A 94 7.67 -3.85 -0.26
N ILE A 95 8.41 -4.88 -0.65
CA ILE A 95 8.32 -6.23 -0.04
C ILE A 95 8.64 -6.16 1.45
N GLY A 96 9.62 -5.33 1.85
CA GLY A 96 9.96 -5.07 3.24
C GLY A 96 8.77 -4.50 4.02
N HIS A 97 8.03 -3.56 3.46
CA HIS A 97 6.81 -3.02 4.07
C HIS A 97 5.70 -4.06 4.26
N VAL A 98 5.48 -4.94 3.27
CA VAL A 98 4.54 -6.07 3.40
C VAL A 98 4.97 -7.02 4.50
N THR A 99 6.26 -7.34 4.53
CA THR A 99 6.86 -8.26 5.50
C THR A 99 6.72 -7.73 6.93
N ALA A 100 7.01 -6.44 7.13
CA ALA A 100 6.87 -5.77 8.41
C ALA A 100 5.41 -5.44 8.80
N ARG A 101 4.45 -5.72 7.90
CA ARG A 101 3.02 -5.40 8.06
C ARG A 101 2.79 -3.91 8.37
N HIS A 102 3.55 -3.01 7.75
CA HIS A 102 3.46 -1.56 8.01
C HIS A 102 2.08 -1.00 7.70
N SER A 103 1.52 -1.29 6.52
CA SER A 103 0.18 -0.83 6.13
C SER A 103 -0.90 -1.32 7.11
N VAL A 104 -0.78 -2.56 7.60
CA VAL A 104 -1.68 -3.10 8.63
C VAL A 104 -1.60 -2.32 9.93
N ARG A 105 -0.39 -2.00 10.41
CA ARG A 105 -0.18 -1.25 11.63
C ARG A 105 -0.75 0.17 11.51
N GLN A 106 -0.56 0.82 10.37
CA GLN A 106 -1.10 2.16 10.11
C GLN A 106 -2.63 2.15 10.09
N ILE A 107 -3.25 1.20 9.37
CA ILE A 107 -4.71 1.06 9.30
C ILE A 107 -5.29 0.77 10.69
N SER A 108 -4.66 -0.14 11.45
CA SER A 108 -5.10 -0.47 12.82
C SER A 108 -5.04 0.75 13.74
N GLN A 109 -3.99 1.57 13.63
CA GLN A 109 -3.86 2.82 14.39
C GLN A 109 -4.92 3.85 13.99
N ALA A 110 -5.17 4.04 12.70
CA ALA A 110 -6.21 4.94 12.21
C ALA A 110 -7.61 4.53 12.69
N GLN A 111 -7.92 3.24 12.65
CA GLN A 111 -9.17 2.69 13.18
C GLN A 111 -9.30 2.93 14.69
N LEU A 112 -8.22 2.71 15.46
CA LEU A 112 -8.21 2.97 16.90
C LEU A 112 -8.46 4.46 17.21
N LEU A 113 -7.79 5.37 16.49
CA LEU A 113 -7.97 6.82 16.67
C LEU A 113 -9.41 7.25 16.35
N ASN A 114 -10.03 6.69 15.31
CA ASN A 114 -11.43 6.95 14.97
C ASN A 114 -12.38 6.51 16.09
N ILE A 115 -12.16 5.33 16.67
CA ILE A 115 -12.96 4.81 17.79
C ILE A 115 -12.80 5.69 19.04
N VAL A 116 -11.57 6.06 19.39
CA VAL A 116 -11.29 6.93 20.54
C VAL A 116 -11.95 8.29 20.35
N SER A 117 -11.82 8.89 19.17
CA SER A 117 -12.42 10.20 18.85
C SER A 117 -13.95 10.16 18.97
N TYR A 118 -14.58 9.09 18.46
CA TYR A 118 -16.02 8.87 18.61
C TYR A 118 -16.43 8.72 20.09
N ALA A 119 -15.69 7.93 20.86
CA ALA A 119 -15.96 7.73 22.29
C ALA A 119 -15.85 9.04 23.09
N VAL A 120 -14.85 9.88 22.82
CA VAL A 120 -14.69 11.19 23.46
C VAL A 120 -15.82 12.14 23.07
N ALA A 121 -16.15 12.23 21.77
CA ALA A 121 -17.25 13.08 21.29
C ALA A 121 -18.61 12.68 21.89
N SER A 122 -18.88 11.37 21.96
CA SER A 122 -20.11 10.84 22.56
C SER A 122 -20.21 11.12 24.07
N LYS A 123 -19.09 11.12 24.80
CA LYS A 123 -19.05 11.47 26.23
C LYS A 123 -19.12 12.99 26.47
N ALA A 124 -18.64 13.80 25.53
CA ALA A 124 -18.66 15.26 25.61
C ALA A 124 -20.02 15.89 25.25
N GLY A 125 -21.04 15.08 24.92
CA GLY A 125 -22.40 15.56 24.59
C GLY A 125 -22.48 16.35 23.27
N SER A 126 -21.40 16.38 22.49
CA SER A 126 -21.34 17.08 21.21
C SER A 126 -21.90 16.17 20.13
N ALA A 127 -23.10 16.47 19.62
CA ALA A 127 -23.66 15.77 18.48
C ALA A 127 -22.72 15.91 17.27
N ALA A 128 -22.03 14.81 16.96
CA ALA A 128 -21.56 14.29 15.67
C ALA A 128 -21.83 15.11 14.38
N GLY A 129 -21.44 16.38 14.33
CA GLY A 129 -21.74 17.26 13.19
C GLY A 129 -20.81 17.12 11.99
N ASP A 130 -19.53 16.80 12.18
CA ASP A 130 -18.51 16.93 11.10
C ASP A 130 -17.47 15.79 11.06
N LEU A 131 -17.91 14.55 11.27
CA LEU A 131 -17.01 13.39 11.25
C LEU A 131 -16.64 12.80 9.86
N PRO A 132 -17.35 13.03 8.74
CA PRO A 132 -17.00 12.36 7.47
C PRO A 132 -15.69 12.87 6.81
N ASN A 133 -15.27 14.11 7.06
CA ASN A 133 -14.19 14.76 6.28
C ASN A 133 -12.79 14.62 6.90
N ILE A 134 -12.67 14.27 8.18
CA ILE A 134 -11.36 14.16 8.85
C ILE A 134 -10.67 12.83 8.52
N ALA A 135 -11.44 11.74 8.36
CA ALA A 135 -10.90 10.42 8.04
C ALA A 135 -10.31 10.37 6.61
N SER A 136 -11.01 10.94 5.62
CA SER A 136 -10.56 10.92 4.22
C SER A 136 -9.33 11.80 3.97
N GLY A 137 -9.22 12.95 4.66
CA GLY A 137 -8.07 13.86 4.53
C GLY A 137 -6.80 13.34 5.19
N ALA A 138 -6.91 12.67 6.35
CA ALA A 138 -5.75 12.11 7.05
C ALA A 138 -5.19 10.86 6.34
N LEU A 139 -6.05 10.04 5.74
CA LEU A 139 -5.63 8.89 4.93
C LEU A 139 -4.87 9.31 3.67
N VAL A 140 -5.31 10.37 2.98
CA VAL A 140 -4.62 10.88 1.78
C VAL A 140 -3.36 11.68 2.14
N ALA A 141 -3.38 12.47 3.21
CA ALA A 141 -2.24 13.31 3.61
C ALA A 141 -1.10 12.53 4.31
N GLY A 142 -1.41 11.43 5.00
CA GLY A 142 -0.42 10.59 5.70
C GLY A 142 0.44 9.72 4.77
N TYR A 143 -0.05 9.38 3.58
CA TYR A 143 0.71 8.57 2.61
C TYR A 143 1.98 9.26 2.09
N GLY A 144 2.03 10.61 2.12
CA GLY A 144 3.13 11.39 1.53
C GLY A 144 4.18 11.91 2.52
N ARG A 145 3.98 11.82 3.84
CA ARG A 145 4.85 12.52 4.82
C ARG A 145 5.65 11.63 5.79
N ASP A 146 5.25 10.37 6.01
CA ASP A 146 5.85 9.52 7.05
C ASP A 146 6.69 8.33 6.52
N ARG A 147 7.22 8.40 5.28
CA ARG A 147 7.98 7.27 4.69
C ARG A 147 9.49 7.24 4.97
N GLU A 148 10.04 8.11 5.83
CA GLU A 148 11.51 8.23 5.97
C GLU A 148 12.13 7.84 7.32
N THR A 149 11.37 7.36 8.32
CA THR A 149 11.94 7.11 9.67
C THR A 149 11.82 5.66 10.14
N SER A 150 12.18 4.68 9.30
CA SER A 150 12.44 3.31 9.74
C SER A 150 13.24 2.54 8.68
N SER A 151 14.55 2.84 8.61
CA SER A 151 15.55 1.96 7.97
C SER A 151 15.99 0.85 8.93
#